data_AF-E1NSC7-F1
#
_entry.id   AF-E1NSC7-F1
#
_cell.length_a   1.000
_cell.length_b   1.000
_cell.length_c   1.000
_cell.angle_alpha   90.00
_cell.angle_beta   90.00
_cell.angle_gamma   90.00
#
_symmetry.space_group_name_H-M   'P 1'
#
loop_
_entity.id
_entity.type
_entity.pdbx_description
1 polymer ?
#
loop_
_entity_poly.entity_id
_entity_poly.type
_entity_poly.pdbx_seq_one_letter_code
_entity_poly.pdbx_strand_id
1 'polypeptide(L)'
;MQGLLLVNLGTPTSPTKNDIEKFILDFMGDPNVVNMPQWMWKPLLKHVILPIHIKKSIISYQKIWSQNGSPLRFYTEKLLNKFRLFYQIGK
;
A
#
# COMPACT_ATOMS: atom_id res chain seq x y z
N MET A 1 -11.67 -27.54 -4.05
CA MET A 1 -11.60 -26.42 -3.08
C MET A 1 -11.67 -25.12 -3.86
N GLN A 2 -12.41 -24.12 -3.36
CA GLN A 2 -12.48 -22.78 -3.98
C GLN A 2 -11.70 -21.81 -3.08
N GLY A 3 -10.78 -21.05 -3.67
CA GLY A 3 -10.00 -20.02 -2.98
C GLY A 3 -10.37 -18.65 -3.52
N LEU A 4 -10.43 -17.65 -2.64
CA LEU A 4 -10.62 -16.25 -2.99
C LEU A 4 -9.32 -15.50 -2.70
N LEU A 5 -8.75 -14.86 -3.72
CA LEU A 5 -7.59 -14.00 -3.58
C LEU A 5 -8.01 -12.55 -3.84
N LEU A 6 -7.95 -11.72 -2.79
CA LEU A 6 -8.15 -10.27 -2.88
C LEU A 6 -6.78 -9.60 -2.95
N VAL A 7 -6.47 -8.96 -4.08
CA VAL A 7 -5.18 -8.31 -4.32
C VAL A 7 -5.38 -6.80 -4.41
N ASN A 8 -4.45 -6.06 -3.80
CA ASN A 8 -4.37 -4.61 -3.89
C ASN A 8 -2.90 -4.19 -3.85
N LEU A 9 -2.60 -2.95 -4.22
CA LEU A 9 -1.28 -2.32 -4.05
C LEU A 9 -0.83 -2.27 -2.59
N GLY A 10 -1.81 -2.25 -1.67
CA GLY A 10 -1.56 -2.17 -0.24
C GLY A 10 -1.43 -0.75 0.25
N THR A 11 -0.90 -0.62 1.46
CA THR A 11 -0.83 0.61 2.23
C THR A 11 0.32 0.49 3.23
N PRO A 12 0.98 1.58 3.65
CA PRO A 12 2.00 1.52 4.70
C PRO A 12 1.46 0.89 5.98
N THR A 13 2.34 0.28 6.77
CA THR A 13 1.97 -0.37 8.04
C THR A 13 1.51 0.62 9.11
N SER A 14 2.02 1.85 9.08
CA SER A 14 1.61 2.94 9.98
C SER A 14 1.74 4.30 9.27
N PRO A 15 1.15 5.39 9.80
CA PRO A 15 1.26 6.72 9.23
C PRO A 15 2.56 7.41 9.66
N THR A 16 3.62 6.64 9.95
CA THR A 16 4.93 7.15 10.32
C THR A 16 5.80 7.34 9.09
N LYS A 17 6.75 8.27 9.18
CA LYS A 17 7.67 8.57 8.08
C LYS A 17 8.39 7.32 7.57
N ASN A 18 8.91 6.49 8.48
CA ASN A 18 9.71 5.32 8.12
C ASN A 18 8.90 4.27 7.35
N ASP A 19 7.67 4.02 7.78
CA ASP A 19 6.80 3.02 7.14
C ASP A 19 6.28 3.50 5.78
N ILE A 20 5.99 4.79 5.66
CA ILE A 20 5.61 5.42 4.39
C ILE A 20 6.80 5.42 3.42
N GLU A 21 8.00 5.74 3.91
CA GLU A 21 9.24 5.70 3.12
C GLU A 21 9.50 4.31 2.58
N LYS A 22 9.42 3.29 3.44
CA LYS A 22 9.56 1.89 3.04
C LYS A 22 8.53 1.49 1.99
N PHE A 23 7.25 1.82 2.22
CA PHE A 23 6.18 1.54 1.26
C PHE A 23 6.43 2.17 -0.12
N ILE A 24 6.86 3.44 -0.17
CA ILE A 24 7.16 4.13 -1.44
C ILE A 24 8.37 3.49 -2.13
N LEU A 25 9.41 3.13 -1.38
CA LEU A 25 10.60 2.47 -1.92
C LEU A 25 10.26 1.09 -2.50
N ASP A 26 9.43 0.31 -1.82
CA ASP A 26 8.98 -1.01 -2.29
C ASP A 26 8.10 -0.87 -3.54
N PHE A 27 7.14 0.08 -3.52
CA PHE A 27 6.21 0.29 -4.64
C PHE A 27 6.89 0.89 -5.87
N MET A 28 7.63 1.98 -5.73
CA MET A 28 8.29 2.65 -6.87
C MET A 28 9.59 1.95 -7.26
N GLY A 29 10.15 1.09 -6.42
CA GLY A 29 11.35 0.30 -6.72
C GLY A 29 11.09 -0.92 -7.60
N ASP A 30 9.83 -1.31 -7.79
CA ASP A 30 9.42 -2.45 -8.60
C ASP A 30 9.59 -2.17 -10.11
N PRO A 31 10.34 -2.99 -10.86
CA PRO A 31 10.49 -2.86 -12.31
C PRO A 31 9.18 -2.98 -13.08
N ASN A 32 8.14 -3.59 -12.52
CA ASN A 32 6.81 -3.68 -13.13
C ASN A 32 6.02 -2.37 -12.99
N VAL A 33 6.41 -1.49 -12.07
CA VAL A 33 5.78 -0.18 -11.86
C VAL A 33 6.49 0.91 -12.68
N VAL A 34 7.82 0.81 -12.82
CA VAL A 34 8.62 1.81 -13.52
C VAL A 34 9.49 1.17 -14.60
N ASN A 35 9.22 1.54 -15.86
CA ASN A 35 9.95 1.05 -17.02
C ASN A 35 11.24 1.87 -17.29
N MET A 36 12.20 1.82 -16.37
CA MET A 36 13.52 2.46 -16.50
C MET A 36 14.62 1.53 -15.93
N PRO A 37 15.86 1.54 -16.47
CA PRO A 37 16.94 0.74 -15.91
C PRO A 37 17.15 1.02 -14.41
N GLN A 38 17.16 -0.04 -13.58
CA GLN A 38 17.16 0.09 -12.12
C GLN A 38 18.36 0.88 -11.58
N TRP A 39 19.50 0.81 -12.24
CA TRP A 39 20.72 1.54 -11.84
C TRP A 39 20.58 3.06 -12.00
N MET A 40 19.74 3.52 -12.93
CA MET A 40 19.41 4.94 -13.13
C MET A 40 18.24 5.35 -12.23
N TRP A 41 17.23 4.49 -12.14
CA TRP A 41 16.01 4.78 -11.39
C TRP A 41 16.22 4.79 -9.88
N LYS A 42 16.93 3.82 -9.30
CA LYS A 42 17.08 3.73 -7.83
C LYS A 42 17.77 4.96 -7.20
N PRO A 43 18.86 5.51 -7.79
CA PRO A 43 19.42 6.78 -7.31
C PRO A 43 18.44 7.94 -7.42
N LEU A 44 17.73 8.06 -8.55
CA LEU A 44 16.73 9.12 -8.75
C LEU A 44 15.58 9.01 -7.73
N LEU A 45 15.11 7.80 -7.50
CA LEU A 45 14.08 7.48 -6.53
C LEU A 45 14.52 7.93 -5.13
N LYS A 46 15.69 7.48 -4.67
CA LYS A 46 16.17 7.74 -3.31
C LYS A 46 16.52 9.22 -3.05
N HIS A 47 17.11 9.90 -4.04
CA HIS A 47 17.67 11.25 -3.83
C HIS A 47 16.75 12.39 -4.24
N VAL A 48 15.85 12.18 -5.21
CA VAL A 48 14.99 13.26 -5.73
C VAL A 48 13.52 12.98 -5.43
N ILE A 49 13.01 11.82 -5.84
CA ILE A 49 11.57 11.55 -5.80
C ILE A 49 11.08 11.31 -4.37
N LEU A 50 11.75 10.44 -3.63
CA LEU A 50 11.41 10.05 -2.27
C LEU A 50 11.29 11.25 -1.30
N PRO A 51 12.28 12.16 -1.17
CA PRO A 51 12.17 13.29 -0.23
C PRO A 51 11.07 14.28 -0.58
N ILE A 52 10.75 14.45 -1.87
CA ILE A 52 9.65 15.31 -2.33
C ILE A 52 8.30 14.64 -2.03
N HIS A 53 8.19 13.36 -2.36
CA HIS A 53 6.95 12.59 -2.23
C HIS A 53 6.57 12.39 -0.76
N ILE A 54 7.52 11.97 0.09
CA ILE A 54 7.30 11.70 1.52
C ILE A 54 6.65 12.88 2.23
N LYS A 55 7.14 14.11 2.00
CA LYS A 55 6.62 15.31 2.68
C LYS A 55 5.11 15.49 2.48
N LYS A 56 4.64 15.24 1.26
CA LYS A 56 3.21 15.32 0.92
C LYS A 56 2.45 14.10 1.45
N SER A 57 3.00 12.90 1.26
CA SER A 57 2.33 11.66 1.66
C SER A 57 2.09 11.56 3.16
N ILE A 58 3.03 11.97 4.00
CA ILE A 58 2.86 11.91 5.46
C ILE A 58 1.61 12.67 5.89
N ILE A 59 1.44 13.91 5.42
CA ILE A 59 0.29 14.75 5.78
C ILE A 59 -1.01 14.08 5.32
N SER A 60 -1.04 13.55 4.10
CA SER A 60 -2.21 12.86 3.57
C SER A 60 -2.55 11.60 4.36
N TYR A 61 -1.57 10.73 4.64
CA TYR A 61 -1.79 9.50 5.40
C TYR A 61 -2.23 9.79 6.83
N GLN A 62 -1.60 10.75 7.51
CA GLN A 62 -1.98 11.16 8.86
C GLN A 62 -3.40 11.71 8.91
N LYS A 63 -3.81 12.49 7.91
CA LYS A 63 -5.16 13.07 7.83
C LYS A 63 -6.27 12.02 7.75
N ILE A 64 -6.02 10.90 7.09
CA ILE A 64 -7.02 9.84 6.87
C ILE A 64 -6.82 8.63 7.79
N TRP A 65 -5.81 8.65 8.64
CA TRP A 65 -5.53 7.53 9.54
C TRP A 65 -6.56 7.48 10.66
N SER A 66 -7.07 6.30 10.96
CA SER A 66 -8.07 6.08 11.99
C SER A 66 -7.56 5.11 13.05
N GLN A 67 -8.33 4.94 14.13
CA GLN A 67 -8.07 3.88 15.14
C GLN A 67 -8.08 2.48 14.52
N ASN A 68 -8.82 2.30 13.41
CA ASN A 68 -8.88 1.06 12.65
C ASN A 68 -7.71 0.91 11.64
N GLY A 69 -6.73 1.81 11.67
CA GLY A 69 -5.61 1.85 10.74
C GLY A 69 -5.96 2.51 9.41
N SER A 70 -5.28 2.05 8.35
CA SER A 70 -5.53 2.51 6.98
C SER A 70 -6.93 2.15 6.51
N PRO A 71 -7.70 3.10 5.96
CA PRO A 71 -9.03 2.82 5.41
C PRO A 71 -9.03 1.69 4.39
N LEU A 72 -8.02 1.64 3.52
CA LEU A 72 -7.90 0.62 2.47
C LEU A 72 -7.86 -0.80 3.06
N ARG A 73 -7.01 -1.00 4.08
CA ARG A 73 -6.86 -2.28 4.75
C ARG A 73 -8.13 -2.66 5.50
N PHE A 74 -8.69 -1.72 6.27
CA PHE A 74 -9.91 -1.94 7.04
C PHE A 74 -11.10 -2.37 6.17
N TYR A 75 -11.34 -1.66 5.06
CA TYR A 75 -12.45 -2.01 4.18
C TYR A 75 -12.18 -3.28 3.37
N THR A 76 -10.92 -3.58 3.02
CA THR A 76 -10.56 -4.84 2.36
C THR A 76 -10.79 -6.03 3.27
N GLU A 77 -10.43 -5.93 4.55
CA GLU A 77 -10.69 -6.98 5.55
C GLU A 77 -12.20 -7.18 5.77
N LYS A 78 -12.98 -6.10 5.83
CA LYS A 78 -14.44 -6.17 5.87
C LYS A 78 -15.03 -6.85 4.64
N LEU A 79 -14.52 -6.54 3.46
CA LEU A 79 -14.96 -7.15 2.21
C LEU A 79 -14.67 -8.65 2.18
N LEU A 80 -13.46 -9.05 2.59
CA LEU A 80 -13.07 -10.45 2.74
C LEU A 80 -14.01 -11.21 3.67
N ASN A 81 -14.33 -10.63 4.84
CA ASN A 81 -15.25 -11.24 5.80
C ASN A 81 -16.65 -11.41 5.22
N LYS A 82 -17.15 -10.42 4.47
CA LYS A 82 -18.45 -10.51 3.80
C LYS A 82 -18.48 -11.65 2.78
N PHE A 83 -17.46 -11.77 1.94
CA PHE A 83 -17.35 -12.87 0.99
C PHE A 83 -17.25 -14.22 1.69
N ARG A 84 -16.44 -14.32 2.75
CA ARG A 84 -16.32 -15.56 3.54
C ARG A 84 -17.67 -16.03 4.06
N LEU A 85 -18.48 -15.11 4.61
CA LEU A 85 -19.83 -15.43 5.08
C LEU A 85 -20.75 -15.84 3.92
N PHE A 86 -20.72 -15.11 2.80
CA PHE A 86 -21.51 -15.44 1.61
C PHE A 86 -21.22 -16.85 1.10
N TYR A 87 -19.95 -17.23 0.98
CA TYR A 87 -19.55 -18.57 0.54
C TYR A 87 -19.81 -19.67 1.58
N GLN A 88 -19.97 -19.33 2.86
CA GLN A 88 -20.37 -20.27 3.91
C GLN A 88 -21.88 -20.52 3.96
N ILE A 89 -22.70 -19.52 3.62
CA ILE A 89 -24.18 -19.58 3.67
C ILE A 89 -24.78 -20.06 2.34
N GLY A 90 -24.11 -19.81 1.21
CA GLY A 90 -24.51 -20.27 -0.12
C GLY A 90 -24.25 -21.76 -0.39
N LYS A 91 -23.84 -22.51 0.63
CA LYS A 91 -23.79 -23.98 0.70
C LYS A 91 -24.70 -24.44 1.81
#